data_AF-A0A3R7G8L9-F1
#
_entry.id   AF-A0A3R7G8L9-F1
#
_cell.length_a   1.000
_cell.length_b   1.000
_cell.length_c   1.000
_cell.angle_alpha   90.00
_cell.angle_beta   90.00
_cell.angle_gamma   90.00
#
_symmetry.space_group_name_H-M   'P 1'
#
loop_
_entity.id
_entity.type
_entity.pdbx_description
1 polymer ?
#
loop_
_entity_poly.entity_id
_entity_poly.type
_entity_poly.pdbx_seq_one_letter_code
_entity_poly.pdbx_strand_id
1 'polypeptide(L)'
;MTDRGPLAAVSPLDGRYARYTEPLVPYASERALMSARVEVEVEYLIALADLDATPLSIDDDQRATLRALYEEFDDEDAAVVKQLETEGYGEYAATNHDVKAIEYFIRLGMPEGLDADNWIHFGLTSEDVNNLAQRLLVKPAAEDVLVPELREIRDALVEMAHTYADVPMLARTHGQPATPTTFGKEMAVYASRLGRAITRVERAAEGLSGKLAGASGTYAAHVAAYPDVDWPAFAEDFVADLGLEHEPLTTQVNPCDDLAVLFDTLRGANNVLLDLDLDVWLYVSDRYLGQEAVEGETGSSTMPHKVNPIDFENSEGNLSKANSDLVFLGDYVTNSRLQRDLSDSTVKRNIGAAFAHCLIGYSKCQNGLAKVVPNEQVMADDLAATPEIIGEAVQTILRREGYADAYEQVKKATRGREVTIEDFHDMFADLDVSDDVRAELEALTPTDYTGIAEQQADDS
;
A
#
# COMPACT_ATOMS: atom_id res chain seq x y z
N MET A 1 3.30 31.02 0.71
CA MET A 1 4.40 30.04 0.53
C MET A 1 5.46 30.64 -0.37
N THR A 2 6.73 30.26 -0.25
CA THR A 2 7.75 30.69 -1.24
C THR A 2 7.55 29.90 -2.53
N ASP A 3 7.34 30.57 -3.66
CA ASP A 3 7.24 29.93 -4.97
C ASP A 3 8.62 29.36 -5.36
N ARG A 4 8.82 28.07 -5.09
CA ARG A 4 10.03 27.33 -5.39
C ARG A 4 9.64 26.15 -6.28
N GLY A 5 10.16 26.12 -7.50
CA GLY A 5 9.93 24.99 -8.41
C GLY A 5 10.54 23.67 -7.89
N PRO A 6 10.20 22.52 -8.51
CA PRO A 6 10.58 21.18 -8.03
C PRO A 6 12.10 20.96 -7.82
N LEU A 7 12.95 21.64 -8.59
CA LEU A 7 14.41 21.56 -8.45
C LEU A 7 14.95 22.19 -7.16
N ALA A 8 14.15 23.02 -6.48
CA ALA A 8 14.49 23.66 -5.21
C ALA A 8 13.73 23.06 -4.01
N ALA A 9 12.96 21.98 -4.23
CA ALA A 9 12.27 21.25 -3.18
C ALA A 9 13.29 20.58 -2.23
N VAL A 10 13.03 20.64 -0.93
CA VAL A 10 13.87 19.99 0.09
C VAL A 10 13.60 18.48 0.10
N SER A 11 12.32 18.10 0.04
CA SER A 11 11.91 16.71 -0.10
C SER A 11 12.06 16.26 -1.55
N PRO A 12 12.57 15.04 -1.81
CA PRO A 12 12.57 14.50 -3.16
C PRO A 12 11.15 14.16 -3.65
N LEU A 13 10.17 14.01 -2.73
CA LEU A 13 8.76 13.73 -3.05
C LEU A 13 8.20 14.86 -3.93
N ASP A 14 8.36 16.11 -3.51
CA ASP A 14 7.88 17.30 -4.25
C ASP A 14 8.88 17.79 -5.32
N GLY A 15 9.97 17.06 -5.53
CA GLY A 15 11.07 17.42 -6.41
C GLY A 15 11.31 16.36 -7.48
N ARG A 16 12.33 15.52 -7.25
CA ARG A 16 12.73 14.45 -8.18
C ARG A 16 11.59 13.50 -8.53
N TYR A 17 10.70 13.23 -7.58
CA TYR A 17 9.61 12.26 -7.70
C TYR A 17 8.22 12.89 -7.84
N ALA A 18 8.12 14.22 -8.01
CA ALA A 18 6.84 14.95 -8.04
C ALA A 18 5.83 14.33 -9.01
N ARG A 19 6.29 13.90 -10.19
CA ARG A 19 5.43 13.26 -11.20
C ARG A 19 4.76 11.96 -10.74
N TYR A 20 5.39 11.23 -9.82
CA TYR A 20 4.85 9.98 -9.26
C TYR A 20 3.92 10.27 -8.08
N THR A 21 4.12 11.39 -7.38
CA THR A 21 3.32 11.76 -6.21
C THR A 21 2.15 12.68 -6.54
N GLU A 22 2.05 13.17 -7.78
CA GLU A 22 0.96 14.01 -8.27
C GLU A 22 -0.44 13.45 -7.95
N PRO A 23 -0.73 12.14 -8.12
CA PRO A 23 -2.04 11.58 -7.79
C PRO A 23 -2.43 11.71 -6.31
N LEU A 24 -1.46 11.94 -5.41
CA LEU A 24 -1.71 12.16 -3.99
C LEU A 24 -1.95 13.62 -3.63
N VAL A 25 -1.67 14.59 -4.51
CA VAL A 25 -1.86 16.02 -4.20
C VAL A 25 -3.28 16.37 -3.75
N PRO A 26 -4.36 15.80 -4.35
CA PRO A 26 -5.73 16.00 -3.87
C PRO A 26 -6.02 15.48 -2.45
N TYR A 27 -5.12 14.66 -1.88
CA TYR A 27 -5.34 13.99 -0.59
C TYR A 27 -4.27 14.31 0.48
N ALA A 28 -3.05 14.65 0.06
CA ALA A 28 -1.89 14.75 0.93
C ALA A 28 -1.37 16.18 1.11
N SER A 29 -2.01 17.17 0.47
CA SER A 29 -1.57 18.57 0.49
C SER A 29 -2.24 19.39 1.59
N GLU A 30 -1.64 20.54 1.94
CA GLU A 30 -2.27 21.50 2.86
C GLU A 30 -3.59 22.04 2.28
N ARG A 31 -3.68 22.21 0.95
CA ARG A 31 -4.92 22.59 0.25
C ARG A 31 -6.00 21.53 0.43
N ALA A 32 -5.67 20.26 0.23
CA ALA A 32 -6.59 19.15 0.45
C ALA A 32 -7.14 19.13 1.88
N LEU A 33 -6.27 19.33 2.88
CA LEU A 33 -6.68 19.43 4.28
C LEU A 33 -7.59 20.63 4.55
N MET A 34 -7.36 21.77 3.90
CA MET A 34 -8.25 22.93 4.01
C MET A 34 -9.63 22.63 3.41
N SER A 35 -9.68 22.10 2.18
CA SER A 35 -10.92 21.72 1.50
C SER A 35 -11.74 20.71 2.32
N ALA A 36 -11.13 19.63 2.80
CA ALA A 36 -11.83 18.63 3.62
C ALA A 36 -12.31 19.19 4.98
N ARG A 37 -11.65 20.22 5.53
CA ARG A 37 -12.16 20.91 6.73
C ARG A 37 -13.37 21.78 6.42
N VAL A 38 -13.40 22.41 5.24
CA VAL A 38 -14.58 23.15 4.76
C VAL A 38 -15.73 22.18 4.58
N GLU A 39 -15.50 21.02 3.94
CA GLU A 39 -16.51 19.96 3.76
C GLU A 39 -17.15 19.54 5.08
N VAL A 40 -16.34 19.20 6.10
CA VAL A 40 -16.88 18.77 7.41
C VAL A 40 -17.70 19.86 8.10
N GLU A 41 -17.24 21.11 8.07
CA GLU A 41 -17.96 22.23 8.70
C GLU A 41 -19.27 22.56 7.96
N VAL A 42 -19.24 22.53 6.63
CA VAL A 42 -20.41 22.78 5.78
C VAL A 42 -21.46 21.68 5.97
N GLU A 43 -21.06 20.41 5.86
CA GLU A 43 -21.99 19.30 6.04
C GLU A 43 -22.51 19.25 7.48
N TYR A 44 -21.70 19.61 8.48
CA TYR A 44 -22.18 19.71 9.86
C TYR A 44 -23.22 20.82 10.04
N LEU A 45 -23.01 22.00 9.44
CA LEU A 45 -23.99 23.08 9.45
C LEU A 45 -25.31 22.65 8.79
N ILE A 46 -25.22 21.92 7.67
CA ILE A 46 -26.37 21.36 6.96
C ILE A 46 -27.09 20.34 7.85
N ALA A 47 -26.38 19.41 8.47
CA ALA A 47 -26.96 18.41 9.36
C ALA A 47 -27.65 19.04 10.58
N LEU A 48 -27.10 20.12 11.14
CA LEU A 48 -27.75 20.88 12.19
C LEU A 48 -29.07 21.53 11.74
N ALA A 49 -29.16 21.96 10.47
CA ALA A 49 -30.39 22.52 9.89
C ALA A 49 -31.48 21.45 9.68
N ASP A 50 -31.10 20.18 9.58
CA ASP A 50 -32.03 19.05 9.45
C ASP A 50 -32.59 18.58 10.80
N LEU A 51 -32.08 19.10 11.93
CA LEU A 51 -32.65 18.87 13.25
C LEU A 51 -33.88 19.74 13.49
N ASP A 52 -35.04 19.11 13.75
CA ASP A 52 -36.26 19.80 14.19
C ASP A 52 -36.07 20.70 15.44
N ALA A 53 -35.04 20.43 16.24
CA ALA A 53 -34.73 21.16 17.46
C ALA A 53 -34.06 22.52 17.21
N THR A 54 -33.43 22.72 16.04
CA THR A 54 -32.75 23.98 15.73
C THR A 54 -33.70 24.92 14.99
N PRO A 55 -33.59 26.25 15.18
CA PRO A 55 -34.31 27.23 14.37
C PRO A 55 -33.65 27.48 12.99
N LEU A 56 -32.63 26.70 12.63
CA LEU A 56 -31.87 26.88 11.40
C LEU A 56 -32.65 26.26 10.24
N SER A 57 -32.77 26.99 9.13
CA SER A 57 -33.43 26.51 7.92
C SER A 57 -32.55 26.86 6.74
N ILE A 58 -32.09 25.83 6.02
CA ILE A 58 -31.25 25.96 4.83
C ILE A 58 -31.99 25.28 3.67
N ASP A 59 -32.39 26.08 2.68
CA ASP A 59 -33.05 25.57 1.47
C ASP A 59 -32.05 24.93 0.48
N ASP A 60 -32.57 24.28 -0.56
CA ASP A 60 -31.74 23.51 -1.51
C ASP A 60 -30.73 24.39 -2.28
N ASP A 61 -31.10 25.65 -2.60
CA ASP A 61 -30.22 26.58 -3.31
C ASP A 61 -29.08 27.06 -2.38
N GLN A 62 -29.39 27.30 -1.10
CA GLN A 62 -28.41 27.62 -0.07
C GLN A 62 -27.49 26.42 0.22
N ARG A 63 -28.01 25.19 0.26
CA ARG A 63 -27.19 23.97 0.40
C ARG A 63 -26.22 23.82 -0.76
N ALA A 64 -26.69 24.00 -1.99
CA ALA A 64 -25.83 23.96 -3.17
C ALA A 64 -24.71 25.02 -3.12
N THR A 65 -25.06 26.24 -2.70
CA THR A 65 -24.08 27.33 -2.53
C THR A 65 -23.04 27.02 -1.46
N LEU A 66 -23.45 26.44 -0.32
CA LEU A 66 -22.54 26.02 0.75
C LEU A 66 -21.61 24.88 0.30
N ARG A 67 -22.15 23.88 -0.42
CA ARG A 67 -21.36 22.74 -0.92
C ARG A 67 -20.33 23.14 -1.97
N ALA A 68 -20.66 24.13 -2.81
CA ALA A 68 -19.71 24.70 -3.75
C ALA A 68 -18.40 25.19 -3.08
N LEU A 69 -18.45 25.58 -1.80
CA LEU A 69 -17.26 26.02 -1.05
C LEU A 69 -16.19 24.94 -0.88
N TYR A 70 -16.55 23.65 -0.90
CA TYR A 70 -15.56 22.56 -0.87
C TYR A 70 -15.48 21.82 -2.21
N GLU A 71 -16.57 21.73 -2.97
CA GLU A 71 -16.61 21.07 -4.29
C GLU A 71 -15.80 21.81 -5.36
N GLU A 72 -15.76 23.15 -5.28
CA GLU A 72 -15.04 24.02 -6.23
C GLU A 72 -13.75 24.61 -5.63
N PHE A 73 -13.33 24.14 -4.44
CA PHE A 73 -12.22 24.72 -3.67
C PHE A 73 -10.88 24.68 -4.42
N ASP A 74 -10.31 25.85 -4.66
CA ASP A 74 -9.11 26.01 -5.49
C ASP A 74 -7.89 26.61 -4.76
N ASP A 75 -6.86 26.99 -5.51
CA ASP A 75 -5.64 27.59 -4.98
C ASP A 75 -5.86 29.03 -4.46
N GLU A 76 -6.82 29.77 -5.03
CA GLU A 76 -7.19 31.11 -4.57
C GLU A 76 -7.90 31.01 -3.21
N ASP A 77 -8.83 30.07 -3.05
CA ASP A 77 -9.50 29.79 -1.78
C ASP A 77 -8.51 29.40 -0.68
N ALA A 78 -7.59 28.48 -1.00
CA ALA A 78 -6.51 28.08 -0.09
C ALA A 78 -5.65 29.29 0.33
N ALA A 79 -5.38 30.21 -0.60
CA ALA A 79 -4.64 31.43 -0.30
C ALA A 79 -5.44 32.37 0.61
N VAL A 80 -6.76 32.49 0.45
CA VAL A 80 -7.63 33.26 1.35
C VAL A 80 -7.63 32.68 2.75
N VAL A 81 -7.82 31.36 2.89
CA VAL A 81 -7.72 30.66 4.19
C VAL A 81 -6.36 30.94 4.84
N LYS A 82 -5.28 30.88 4.06
CA LYS A 82 -3.94 31.14 4.60
C LYS A 82 -3.75 32.59 5.05
N GLN A 83 -4.28 33.55 4.30
CA GLN A 83 -4.26 34.96 4.68
C GLN A 83 -5.06 35.20 5.97
N LEU A 84 -6.25 34.62 6.10
CA LEU A 84 -7.04 34.64 7.34
C LEU A 84 -6.23 34.09 8.55
N GLU A 85 -5.42 33.06 8.33
CA GLU A 85 -4.56 32.49 9.37
C GLU A 85 -3.41 33.45 9.78
N THR A 86 -2.69 34.02 8.80
CA THR A 86 -1.39 34.66 9.07
C THR A 86 -1.41 36.19 9.10
N GLU A 87 -2.25 36.83 8.29
CA GLU A 87 -2.20 38.28 8.03
C GLU A 87 -3.53 38.98 8.35
N GLY A 88 -4.64 38.25 8.31
CA GLY A 88 -6.01 38.78 8.29
C GLY A 88 -6.52 38.96 6.85
N TYR A 89 -7.84 39.02 6.70
CA TYR A 89 -8.50 39.16 5.40
C TYR A 89 -9.83 39.92 5.56
N GLY A 90 -10.03 40.95 4.73
CA GLY A 90 -11.22 41.80 4.82
C GLY A 90 -11.33 42.48 6.20
N GLU A 91 -12.39 42.14 6.94
CA GLU A 91 -12.64 42.64 8.29
C GLU A 91 -12.05 41.77 9.41
N TYR A 92 -11.56 40.57 9.07
CA TYR A 92 -11.02 39.62 10.05
C TYR A 92 -9.52 39.85 10.30
N ALA A 93 -9.14 39.93 11.57
CA ALA A 93 -7.74 39.90 11.99
C ALA A 93 -7.17 38.47 11.89
N ALA A 94 -5.84 38.35 11.76
CA ALA A 94 -5.14 37.07 11.72
C ALA A 94 -5.51 36.16 12.90
N THR A 95 -5.93 34.93 12.62
CA THR A 95 -6.36 33.99 13.66
C THR A 95 -5.19 33.33 14.38
N ASN A 96 -4.04 33.16 13.71
CA ASN A 96 -2.95 32.26 14.11
C ASN A 96 -3.44 30.84 14.47
N HIS A 97 -4.56 30.42 13.88
CA HIS A 97 -5.21 29.13 14.11
C HIS A 97 -5.93 28.69 12.84
N ASP A 98 -5.53 27.54 12.30
CA ASP A 98 -5.97 27.02 11.00
C ASP A 98 -7.49 26.76 10.95
N VAL A 99 -8.06 26.01 11.90
CA VAL A 99 -9.52 25.73 11.92
C VAL A 99 -10.35 27.01 12.09
N LYS A 100 -9.87 28.00 12.86
CA LYS A 100 -10.58 29.28 12.98
C LYS A 100 -10.57 30.08 11.67
N ALA A 101 -9.52 29.95 10.87
CA ALA A 101 -9.47 30.55 9.54
C ALA A 101 -10.49 29.90 8.59
N ILE A 102 -10.72 28.58 8.71
CA ILE A 102 -11.77 27.87 7.97
C ILE A 102 -13.17 28.41 8.35
N GLU A 103 -13.46 28.60 9.64
CA GLU A 103 -14.73 29.19 10.09
C GLU A 103 -14.97 30.56 9.42
N TYR A 104 -13.95 31.41 9.37
CA TYR A 104 -14.06 32.72 8.72
C TYR A 104 -14.19 32.63 7.20
N PHE A 105 -13.51 31.67 6.56
CA PHE A 105 -13.66 31.43 5.13
C PHE A 105 -15.11 31.05 4.79
N ILE A 106 -15.73 30.15 5.56
CA ILE A 106 -17.13 29.75 5.36
C ILE A 106 -18.06 30.96 5.52
N ARG A 107 -17.81 31.83 6.51
CA ARG A 107 -18.58 33.09 6.68
C ARG A 107 -18.51 34.00 5.47
N LEU A 108 -17.36 34.10 4.82
CA LEU A 108 -17.19 34.89 3.60
C LEU A 108 -17.97 34.29 2.41
N GLY A 109 -18.14 32.97 2.39
CA GLY A 109 -18.87 32.21 1.38
C GLY A 109 -20.36 32.01 1.67
N MET A 110 -20.91 32.61 2.73
CA MET A 110 -22.30 32.40 3.12
C MET A 110 -23.30 32.91 2.07
N PRO A 111 -24.36 32.13 1.75
CA PRO A 111 -25.43 32.57 0.86
C PRO A 111 -26.11 33.84 1.36
N GLU A 112 -26.51 34.74 0.45
CA GLU A 112 -27.26 35.94 0.81
C GLU A 112 -28.55 35.57 1.55
N GLY A 113 -28.80 36.22 2.70
CA GLY A 113 -30.01 36.03 3.50
C GLY A 113 -30.00 34.82 4.44
N LEU A 114 -28.93 34.01 4.45
CA LEU A 114 -28.76 32.94 5.44
C LEU A 114 -28.08 33.46 6.72
N ASP A 115 -28.85 33.64 7.79
CA ASP A 115 -28.35 34.04 9.12
C ASP A 115 -27.89 32.81 9.93
N ALA A 116 -26.73 32.25 9.55
CA ALA A 116 -26.19 31.04 10.17
C ALA A 116 -24.78 31.19 10.78
N ASP A 117 -24.24 32.41 10.88
CA ASP A 117 -22.86 32.67 11.34
C ASP A 117 -22.55 32.10 12.74
N ASN A 118 -23.57 32.05 13.59
CA ASN A 118 -23.49 31.54 14.98
C ASN A 118 -23.59 30.01 15.06
N TRP A 119 -23.89 29.35 13.94
CA TRP A 119 -24.06 27.90 13.82
C TRP A 119 -22.84 27.20 13.23
N ILE A 120 -21.98 27.94 12.52
CA ILE A 120 -20.69 27.44 12.05
C ILE A 120 -19.85 27.04 13.28
N HIS A 121 -19.28 25.83 13.26
CA HIS A 121 -18.53 25.25 14.37
C HIS A 121 -19.33 25.09 15.69
N PHE A 122 -20.67 25.03 15.63
CA PHE A 122 -21.52 24.98 16.83
C PHE A 122 -21.25 23.73 17.69
N GLY A 123 -20.82 23.93 18.94
CA GLY A 123 -20.55 22.85 19.90
C GLY A 123 -19.30 22.01 19.60
N LEU A 124 -18.71 22.18 18.42
CA LEU A 124 -17.52 21.44 17.98
C LEU A 124 -16.26 21.88 18.73
N THR A 125 -15.26 21.01 18.66
CA THR A 125 -13.85 21.37 18.84
C THR A 125 -13.11 21.17 17.52
N SER A 126 -11.95 21.84 17.33
CA SER A 126 -11.05 21.62 16.20
C SER A 126 -10.76 20.13 15.92
N GLU A 127 -10.69 19.35 17.00
CA GLU A 127 -11.01 17.91 17.08
C GLU A 127 -11.87 17.25 16.03
N ASP A 128 -13.15 17.60 16.13
CA ASP A 128 -14.25 16.97 15.40
C ASP A 128 -14.03 17.19 13.91
N VAL A 129 -13.56 18.39 13.52
CA VAL A 129 -13.24 18.72 12.13
C VAL A 129 -11.97 18.01 11.65
N ASN A 130 -10.87 18.11 12.40
CA ASN A 130 -9.57 17.61 11.97
C ASN A 130 -9.55 16.10 11.73
N ASN A 131 -10.15 15.33 12.64
CA ASN A 131 -10.11 13.87 12.53
C ASN A 131 -10.93 13.38 11.33
N LEU A 132 -12.12 13.96 11.10
CA LEU A 132 -12.99 13.62 9.97
C LEU A 132 -12.34 14.04 8.64
N ALA A 133 -11.87 15.29 8.55
CA ALA A 133 -11.16 15.78 7.36
C ALA A 133 -9.95 14.90 7.02
N GLN A 134 -9.19 14.44 8.03
CA GLN A 134 -8.09 13.51 7.79
C GLN A 134 -8.56 12.18 7.18
N ARG A 135 -9.67 11.59 7.66
CA ARG A 135 -10.17 10.31 7.13
C ARG A 135 -10.76 10.48 5.72
N LEU A 136 -11.44 11.60 5.45
CA LEU A 136 -11.94 11.95 4.11
C LEU A 136 -10.81 12.05 3.07
N LEU A 137 -9.58 12.31 3.49
CA LEU A 137 -8.42 12.31 2.60
C LEU A 137 -7.67 10.96 2.57
N VAL A 138 -7.49 10.34 3.74
CA VAL A 138 -6.73 9.08 3.85
C VAL A 138 -7.45 7.92 3.17
N LYS A 139 -8.78 7.85 3.28
CA LYS A 139 -9.59 6.79 2.69
C LYS A 139 -9.45 6.73 1.15
N PRO A 140 -9.79 7.79 0.38
CA PRO A 140 -9.61 7.78 -1.07
C PRO A 140 -8.13 7.71 -1.48
N ALA A 141 -7.18 8.27 -0.71
CA ALA A 141 -5.76 8.06 -1.02
C ALA A 141 -5.37 6.58 -0.98
N ALA A 142 -5.92 5.80 -0.05
CA ALA A 142 -5.70 4.36 -0.01
C ALA A 142 -6.48 3.64 -1.14
N GLU A 143 -7.78 3.90 -1.27
CA GLU A 143 -8.70 3.18 -2.16
C GLU A 143 -8.51 3.51 -3.64
N ASP A 144 -8.30 4.79 -3.97
CA ASP A 144 -8.29 5.30 -5.35
C ASP A 144 -6.88 5.51 -5.91
N VAL A 145 -5.86 5.55 -5.05
CA VAL A 145 -4.46 5.76 -5.48
C VAL A 145 -3.59 4.55 -5.18
N LEU A 146 -3.51 4.08 -3.95
CA LEU A 146 -2.56 3.01 -3.59
C LEU A 146 -3.04 1.61 -4.00
N VAL A 147 -4.31 1.28 -3.74
CA VAL A 147 -4.88 -0.03 -4.04
C VAL A 147 -4.87 -0.36 -5.54
N PRO A 148 -5.21 0.56 -6.46
CA PRO A 148 -5.15 0.26 -7.90
C PRO A 148 -3.75 -0.12 -8.37
N GLU A 149 -2.71 0.58 -7.91
CA GLU A 149 -1.32 0.30 -8.25
C GLU A 149 -0.87 -1.10 -7.76
N LEU A 150 -1.29 -1.48 -6.55
CA LEU A 150 -1.05 -2.82 -6.02
C LEU A 150 -1.77 -3.89 -6.84
N ARG A 151 -3.00 -3.61 -7.29
CA ARG A 151 -3.76 -4.54 -8.15
C ARG A 151 -3.08 -4.72 -9.50
N GLU A 152 -2.57 -3.66 -10.11
CA GLU A 152 -1.82 -3.76 -11.37
C GLU A 152 -0.57 -4.63 -11.22
N ILE A 153 0.20 -4.48 -10.12
CA ILE A 153 1.36 -5.35 -9.84
C ILE A 153 0.90 -6.80 -9.69
N ARG A 154 -0.16 -7.04 -8.91
CA ARG A 154 -0.72 -8.38 -8.69
C ARG A 154 -1.17 -9.01 -10.00
N ASP A 155 -1.82 -8.25 -10.88
CA ASP A 155 -2.31 -8.72 -12.17
C ASP A 155 -1.14 -9.04 -13.12
N ALA A 156 -0.09 -8.22 -13.15
CA ALA A 156 1.14 -8.52 -13.90
C ALA A 156 1.84 -9.80 -13.41
N LEU A 157 1.87 -10.02 -12.09
CA LEU A 157 2.42 -11.26 -11.51
C LEU A 157 1.57 -12.50 -11.87
N VAL A 158 0.24 -12.36 -11.92
CA VAL A 158 -0.65 -13.44 -12.39
C VAL A 158 -0.40 -13.73 -13.87
N GLU A 159 -0.29 -12.70 -14.71
CA GLU A 159 0.03 -12.87 -16.13
C GLU A 159 1.36 -13.58 -16.33
N MET A 160 2.41 -13.19 -15.59
CA MET A 160 3.70 -13.87 -15.62
C MET A 160 3.59 -15.31 -15.09
N ALA A 161 2.77 -15.55 -14.07
CA ALA A 161 2.55 -16.88 -13.54
C ALA A 161 1.99 -17.83 -14.59
N HIS A 162 0.94 -17.42 -15.31
CA HIS A 162 0.30 -18.22 -16.36
C HIS A 162 1.18 -18.32 -17.62
N THR A 163 1.83 -17.22 -18.02
CA THR A 163 2.64 -17.19 -19.24
C THR A 163 3.86 -18.10 -19.15
N TYR A 164 4.44 -18.21 -17.95
CA TYR A 164 5.67 -18.98 -17.69
C TYR A 164 5.43 -20.16 -16.75
N ALA A 165 4.19 -20.69 -16.74
CA ALA A 165 3.76 -21.76 -15.85
C ALA A 165 4.66 -23.01 -15.98
N ASP A 166 5.05 -23.35 -17.20
CA ASP A 166 5.81 -24.54 -17.57
C ASP A 166 7.34 -24.32 -17.64
N VAL A 167 7.83 -23.09 -17.40
CA VAL A 167 9.27 -22.77 -17.47
C VAL A 167 9.99 -23.33 -16.24
N PRO A 168 10.77 -24.42 -16.36
CA PRO A 168 11.39 -25.07 -15.23
C PRO A 168 12.59 -24.26 -14.74
N MET A 169 12.73 -24.17 -13.42
CA MET A 169 13.74 -23.36 -12.76
C MET A 169 14.39 -24.14 -11.61
N LEU A 170 15.72 -24.07 -11.52
CA LEU A 170 16.45 -24.60 -10.38
C LEU A 170 16.11 -23.78 -9.13
N ALA A 171 15.43 -24.39 -8.16
CA ALA A 171 15.12 -23.71 -6.91
C ALA A 171 16.40 -23.55 -6.07
N ARG A 172 16.38 -22.55 -5.17
CA ARG A 172 17.45 -22.33 -4.20
C ARG A 172 16.90 -22.35 -2.78
N THR A 173 17.46 -23.21 -1.92
CA THR A 173 17.20 -23.18 -0.48
C THR A 173 18.52 -22.97 0.26
N HIS A 174 18.54 -22.03 1.21
CA HIS A 174 19.81 -21.55 1.81
C HIS A 174 20.84 -21.07 0.76
N GLY A 175 20.36 -20.59 -0.39
CA GLY A 175 21.20 -20.20 -1.54
C GLY A 175 21.84 -21.37 -2.28
N GLN A 176 21.53 -22.62 -1.94
CA GLN A 176 22.06 -23.83 -2.58
C GLN A 176 21.04 -24.44 -3.55
N PRO A 177 21.49 -25.11 -4.63
CA PRO A 177 20.61 -25.86 -5.51
C PRO A 177 19.67 -26.79 -4.76
N ALA A 178 18.40 -26.80 -5.15
CA ALA A 178 17.34 -27.59 -4.52
C ALA A 178 16.38 -28.16 -5.59
N THR A 179 15.39 -28.92 -5.12
CA THR A 179 14.33 -29.51 -5.94
C THR A 179 13.71 -28.48 -6.88
N PRO A 180 13.67 -28.73 -8.21
CA PRO A 180 13.17 -27.78 -9.20
C PRO A 180 11.76 -27.27 -8.92
N THR A 181 11.49 -26.09 -9.44
CA THR A 181 10.19 -25.41 -9.47
C THR A 181 9.93 -24.89 -10.88
N THR A 182 8.90 -24.09 -11.09
CA THR A 182 8.75 -23.30 -12.32
C THR A 182 8.79 -21.81 -12.00
N PHE A 183 9.29 -21.01 -12.95
CA PHE A 183 9.33 -19.55 -12.79
C PHE A 183 7.91 -18.99 -12.57
N GLY A 184 6.94 -19.44 -13.36
CA GLY A 184 5.55 -19.03 -13.21
C GLY A 184 4.98 -19.34 -11.82
N LYS A 185 5.29 -20.52 -11.25
CA LYS A 185 4.86 -20.86 -9.89
C LYS A 185 5.47 -19.95 -8.83
N GLU A 186 6.71 -19.48 -8.99
CA GLU A 186 7.28 -18.52 -8.05
C GLU A 186 6.62 -17.14 -8.17
N MET A 187 6.22 -16.70 -9.37
CA MET A 187 5.42 -15.48 -9.53
C MET A 187 4.02 -15.61 -8.90
N ALA A 188 3.38 -16.78 -9.04
CA ALA A 188 2.10 -17.09 -8.41
C ALA A 188 2.14 -16.96 -6.88
N VAL A 189 3.27 -17.30 -6.24
CA VAL A 189 3.46 -17.12 -4.79
C VAL A 189 3.32 -15.65 -4.39
N TYR A 190 3.94 -14.74 -5.14
CA TYR A 190 3.84 -13.30 -4.88
C TYR A 190 2.46 -12.75 -5.20
N ALA A 191 1.88 -13.10 -6.35
CA ALA A 191 0.51 -12.71 -6.72
C ALA A 191 -0.49 -13.08 -5.63
N SER A 192 -0.42 -14.33 -5.14
CA SER A 192 -1.30 -14.86 -4.09
C SER A 192 -1.11 -14.12 -2.75
N ARG A 193 0.13 -13.84 -2.34
CA ARG A 193 0.44 -13.09 -1.13
C ARG A 193 -0.05 -11.65 -1.22
N LEU A 194 0.16 -11.01 -2.37
CA LEU A 194 -0.23 -9.62 -2.63
C LEU A 194 -1.74 -9.47 -2.68
N GLY A 195 -2.45 -10.39 -3.33
CA GLY A 195 -3.92 -10.42 -3.34
C GLY A 195 -4.53 -10.46 -1.93
N ARG A 196 -3.99 -11.30 -1.04
CA ARG A 196 -4.40 -11.31 0.38
C ARG A 196 -4.05 -10.01 1.11
N ALA A 197 -2.95 -9.36 0.75
CA ALA A 197 -2.55 -8.09 1.36
C ALA A 197 -3.47 -6.94 0.91
N ILE A 198 -3.81 -6.86 -0.37
CA ILE A 198 -4.76 -5.89 -0.94
C ILE A 198 -6.10 -5.96 -0.19
N THR A 199 -6.70 -7.15 -0.03
CA THR A 199 -7.96 -7.30 0.72
C THR A 199 -7.87 -6.82 2.16
N ARG A 200 -6.70 -6.90 2.80
CA ARG A 200 -6.52 -6.36 4.16
C ARG A 200 -6.45 -4.83 4.16
N VAL A 201 -5.80 -4.23 3.16
CA VAL A 201 -5.74 -2.77 2.99
C VAL A 201 -7.13 -2.21 2.72
N GLU A 202 -7.89 -2.81 1.80
CA GLU A 202 -9.27 -2.43 1.48
C GLU A 202 -10.15 -2.45 2.73
N ARG A 203 -10.14 -3.56 3.49
CA ARG A 203 -10.91 -3.66 4.74
C ARG A 203 -10.48 -2.64 5.80
N ALA A 204 -9.19 -2.31 5.86
CA ALA A 204 -8.70 -1.31 6.80
C ALA A 204 -9.11 0.12 6.39
N ALA A 205 -9.17 0.41 5.09
CA ALA A 205 -9.68 1.68 4.57
C ALA A 205 -11.20 1.81 4.77
N GLU A 206 -11.94 0.73 4.55
CA GLU A 206 -13.38 0.67 4.82
C GLU A 206 -13.69 0.94 6.30
N GLY A 207 -12.90 0.36 7.22
CA GLY A 207 -13.03 0.51 8.67
C GLY A 207 -12.40 1.78 9.25
N LEU A 208 -12.08 2.79 8.42
CA LEU A 208 -11.66 4.08 8.94
C LEU A 208 -12.79 4.76 9.70
N SER A 209 -12.47 5.26 10.89
CA SER A 209 -13.44 5.75 11.86
C SER A 209 -13.30 7.25 12.11
N GLY A 210 -14.43 7.90 12.34
CA GLY A 210 -14.54 9.31 12.69
C GLY A 210 -15.16 9.49 14.07
N LYS A 211 -14.84 10.62 14.72
CA LYS A 211 -15.51 11.03 15.96
C LYS A 211 -16.09 12.42 15.83
N LEU A 212 -17.24 12.61 16.49
CA LEU A 212 -17.84 13.92 16.77
C LEU A 212 -18.39 13.87 18.19
N ALA A 213 -17.73 14.56 19.12
CA ALA A 213 -18.13 14.49 20.54
C ALA A 213 -17.70 15.72 21.37
N GLY A 214 -17.25 16.79 20.70
CA GLY A 214 -16.87 18.04 21.35
C GLY A 214 -15.58 17.94 22.16
N ALA A 215 -15.34 18.94 23.00
CA ALA A 215 -14.02 19.26 23.57
C ALA A 215 -13.33 18.12 24.35
N SER A 216 -14.07 17.19 24.95
CA SER A 216 -13.47 16.09 25.73
C SER A 216 -14.15 14.74 25.48
N GLY A 217 -14.89 14.60 24.38
CA GLY A 217 -15.57 13.35 24.04
C GLY A 217 -16.84 13.08 24.85
N THR A 218 -17.60 14.13 25.18
CA THR A 218 -18.74 14.01 26.12
C THR A 218 -19.99 14.77 25.69
N TYR A 219 -19.97 15.43 24.53
CA TYR A 219 -21.09 16.24 24.03
C TYR A 219 -21.50 17.37 24.98
N ALA A 220 -20.65 17.78 25.93
CA ALA A 220 -21.04 18.67 27.02
C ALA A 220 -21.57 20.04 26.54
N ALA A 221 -20.96 20.61 25.50
CA ALA A 221 -21.42 21.88 24.91
C ALA A 221 -22.74 21.69 24.17
N HIS A 222 -22.86 20.61 23.40
CA HIS A 222 -24.08 20.24 22.68
C HIS A 222 -25.27 20.05 23.62
N VAL A 223 -25.13 19.21 24.65
CA VAL A 223 -26.17 18.93 25.66
C VAL A 223 -26.54 20.18 26.47
N ALA A 224 -25.58 21.06 26.76
CA ALA A 224 -25.86 22.31 27.48
C ALA A 224 -26.76 23.25 26.67
N ALA A 225 -26.65 23.23 25.34
CA ALA A 225 -27.42 24.10 24.45
C ALA A 225 -28.76 23.45 24.02
N TYR A 226 -28.75 22.16 23.69
CA TYR A 226 -29.94 21.39 23.31
C TYR A 226 -29.96 20.05 24.07
N PRO A 227 -30.54 20.01 25.29
CA PRO A 227 -30.51 18.83 26.15
C PRO A 227 -31.42 17.69 25.68
N ASP A 228 -32.40 17.98 24.82
CA ASP A 228 -33.40 17.02 24.34
C ASP A 228 -33.00 16.34 23.01
N VAL A 229 -31.86 16.72 22.42
CA VAL A 229 -31.31 16.10 21.19
C VAL A 229 -30.46 14.89 21.58
N ASP A 230 -30.66 13.77 20.89
CA ASP A 230 -29.80 12.58 21.00
C ASP A 230 -28.50 12.79 20.23
N TRP A 231 -27.55 13.48 20.85
CA TRP A 231 -26.27 13.83 20.23
C TRP A 231 -25.40 12.63 19.83
N PRO A 232 -25.33 11.53 20.59
CA PRO A 232 -24.69 10.30 20.13
C PRO A 232 -25.27 9.75 18.83
N ALA A 233 -26.60 9.70 18.70
CA ALA A 233 -27.25 9.24 17.47
C ALA A 233 -26.98 10.21 16.30
N PHE A 234 -27.09 11.52 16.54
CA PHE A 234 -26.73 12.54 15.54
C PHE A 234 -25.29 12.40 15.05
N ALA A 235 -24.34 12.14 15.96
CA ALA A 235 -22.94 11.95 15.61
C ALA A 235 -22.71 10.67 14.80
N GLU A 236 -23.39 9.58 15.15
CA GLU A 236 -23.32 8.32 14.40
C GLU A 236 -23.81 8.51 12.96
N ASP A 237 -24.99 9.12 12.79
CA ASP A 237 -25.57 9.40 11.47
C ASP A 237 -24.66 10.35 10.65
N PHE A 238 -24.21 11.45 11.25
CA PHE A 238 -23.33 12.41 10.58
C PHE A 238 -22.01 11.80 10.11
N VAL A 239 -21.36 10.98 10.96
CA VAL A 239 -20.09 10.33 10.59
C VAL A 239 -20.33 9.25 9.52
N ALA A 240 -21.46 8.54 9.57
CA ALA A 240 -21.84 7.57 8.55
C ALA A 240 -22.14 8.22 7.19
N ASP A 241 -22.77 9.40 7.17
CA ASP A 241 -23.04 10.17 5.95
C ASP A 241 -21.75 10.64 5.26
N LEU A 242 -20.66 10.85 6.02
CA LEU A 242 -19.31 11.07 5.51
C LEU A 242 -18.61 9.77 5.03
N GLY A 243 -19.30 8.63 5.10
CA GLY A 243 -18.77 7.34 4.66
C GLY A 243 -17.73 6.71 5.61
N LEU A 244 -17.79 7.04 6.91
CA LEU A 244 -16.86 6.58 7.94
C LEU A 244 -17.59 5.77 9.03
N GLU A 245 -16.87 4.89 9.72
CA GLU A 245 -17.40 4.26 10.94
C GLU A 245 -17.40 5.26 12.11
N HIS A 246 -18.43 5.24 12.96
CA HIS A 246 -18.47 6.12 14.12
C HIS A 246 -17.68 5.50 15.30
N GLU A 247 -16.74 6.27 15.86
CA GLU A 247 -16.06 5.94 17.11
C GLU A 247 -16.76 6.65 18.29
N PRO A 248 -17.57 5.93 19.09
CA PRO A 248 -18.43 6.55 20.10
C PRO A 248 -17.69 6.97 21.39
N LEU A 249 -16.50 6.40 21.67
CA LEU A 249 -15.81 6.60 22.94
C LEU A 249 -14.44 7.21 22.74
N THR A 250 -14.39 8.54 22.71
CA THR A 250 -13.15 9.28 22.51
C THR A 250 -12.80 10.19 23.66
N THR A 251 -11.58 10.73 23.60
CA THR A 251 -11.21 11.92 24.36
C THR A 251 -11.48 13.15 23.50
N GLN A 252 -10.62 14.18 23.57
CA GLN A 252 -10.68 15.25 22.57
C GLN A 252 -10.33 14.72 21.17
N VAL A 253 -9.48 13.69 21.03
CA VAL A 253 -9.03 13.11 19.75
C VAL A 253 -9.67 11.75 19.48
N ASN A 254 -9.81 11.39 18.19
CA ASN A 254 -9.98 10.00 17.77
C ASN A 254 -8.71 9.21 18.17
N PRO A 255 -8.83 7.98 18.73
CA PRO A 255 -7.68 7.21 19.22
C PRO A 255 -6.71 6.76 18.13
N CYS A 256 -7.10 6.81 16.86
CA CYS A 256 -6.28 6.51 15.68
C CYS A 256 -5.82 5.04 15.58
N ASP A 257 -6.48 4.11 16.29
CA ASP A 257 -6.25 2.67 16.14
C ASP A 257 -6.60 2.19 14.71
N ASP A 258 -7.63 2.77 14.10
CA ASP A 258 -8.02 2.57 12.70
C ASP A 258 -6.89 2.89 11.72
N LEU A 259 -6.23 4.04 11.89
CA LEU A 259 -5.07 4.44 11.09
C LEU A 259 -3.89 3.50 11.31
N ALA A 260 -3.64 3.06 12.55
CA ALA A 260 -2.56 2.10 12.83
C ALA A 260 -2.80 0.76 12.09
N VAL A 261 -4.04 0.27 12.05
CA VAL A 261 -4.41 -0.91 11.27
C VAL A 261 -4.18 -0.69 9.77
N LEU A 262 -4.57 0.46 9.22
CA LEU A 262 -4.29 0.79 7.82
C LEU A 262 -2.78 0.81 7.53
N PHE A 263 -1.97 1.43 8.39
CA PHE A 263 -0.52 1.50 8.22
C PHE A 263 0.14 0.12 8.29
N ASP A 264 -0.31 -0.73 9.21
CA ASP A 264 0.19 -2.11 9.32
C ASP A 264 -0.16 -2.97 8.10
N THR A 265 -1.36 -2.79 7.53
CA THR A 265 -1.79 -3.53 6.33
C THR A 265 -1.04 -3.09 5.08
N LEU A 266 -0.80 -1.78 4.92
CA LEU A 266 0.08 -1.23 3.87
C LEU A 266 1.52 -1.76 4.02
N ARG A 267 2.06 -1.79 5.24
CA ARG A 267 3.37 -2.42 5.52
C ARG A 267 3.38 -3.90 5.10
N GLY A 268 2.27 -4.59 5.34
CA GLY A 268 2.08 -5.98 4.91
C GLY A 268 2.16 -6.16 3.39
N ALA A 269 1.57 -5.25 2.60
CA ALA A 269 1.69 -5.25 1.13
C ALA A 269 3.13 -4.91 0.69
N ASN A 270 3.72 -3.86 1.27
CA ASN A 270 5.10 -3.45 1.01
C ASN A 270 6.11 -4.58 1.26
N ASN A 271 5.91 -5.38 2.31
CA ASN A 271 6.79 -6.51 2.61
C ASN A 271 6.70 -7.64 1.58
N VAL A 272 5.58 -7.81 0.89
CA VAL A 272 5.49 -8.77 -0.23
C VAL A 272 6.31 -8.27 -1.41
N LEU A 273 6.23 -6.98 -1.71
CA LEU A 273 6.97 -6.36 -2.81
C LEU A 273 8.47 -6.23 -2.51
N LEU A 274 8.87 -5.93 -1.28
CA LEU A 274 10.29 -5.94 -0.88
C LEU A 274 10.93 -7.30 -1.09
N ASP A 275 10.21 -8.36 -0.72
CA ASP A 275 10.66 -9.74 -0.91
C ASP A 275 10.75 -10.10 -2.40
N LEU A 276 9.82 -9.61 -3.22
CA LEU A 276 9.87 -9.72 -4.68
C LEU A 276 11.06 -8.96 -5.28
N ASP A 277 11.27 -7.71 -4.88
CA ASP A 277 12.35 -6.84 -5.39
C ASP A 277 13.72 -7.51 -5.15
N LEU A 278 13.92 -8.12 -3.98
CA LEU A 278 15.14 -8.86 -3.63
C LEU A 278 15.33 -10.14 -4.46
N ASP A 279 14.29 -10.95 -4.62
CA ASP A 279 14.38 -12.19 -5.40
C ASP A 279 14.55 -11.90 -6.90
N VAL A 280 13.86 -10.90 -7.44
CA VAL A 280 14.05 -10.46 -8.83
C VAL A 280 15.46 -9.92 -9.04
N TRP A 281 16.01 -9.18 -8.09
CA TRP A 281 17.41 -8.73 -8.15
C TRP A 281 18.37 -9.94 -8.25
N LEU A 282 18.12 -11.00 -7.45
CA LEU A 282 18.90 -12.23 -7.49
C LEU A 282 18.71 -12.98 -8.82
N TYR A 283 17.49 -13.09 -9.35
CA TYR A 283 17.25 -13.70 -10.66
C TYR A 283 17.93 -12.93 -11.80
N VAL A 284 17.97 -11.60 -11.75
CA VAL A 284 18.74 -10.79 -12.72
C VAL A 284 20.24 -11.05 -12.55
N SER A 285 20.75 -11.15 -11.32
CA SER A 285 22.15 -11.47 -11.03
C SER A 285 22.57 -12.85 -11.56
N ASP A 286 21.69 -13.85 -11.41
CA ASP A 286 21.88 -15.21 -11.95
C ASP A 286 21.64 -15.29 -13.47
N ARG A 287 21.19 -14.19 -14.09
CA ARG A 287 20.81 -14.08 -15.51
C ARG A 287 19.57 -14.88 -15.90
N TYR A 288 18.78 -15.30 -14.90
CA TYR A 288 17.46 -15.91 -15.08
C TYR A 288 16.47 -14.90 -15.63
N LEU A 289 16.65 -13.62 -15.31
CA LEU A 289 15.90 -12.53 -15.92
C LEU A 289 16.82 -11.66 -16.77
N GLY A 290 16.47 -11.55 -18.05
CA GLY A 290 16.99 -10.51 -18.95
C GLY A 290 16.15 -9.24 -18.85
N GLN A 291 16.57 -8.19 -19.55
CA GLN A 291 15.76 -7.00 -19.77
C GLN A 291 15.69 -6.72 -21.27
N GLU A 292 14.49 -6.41 -21.79
CA GLU A 292 14.36 -5.94 -23.16
C GLU A 292 15.08 -4.60 -23.32
N ALA A 293 16.01 -4.52 -24.27
CA ALA A 293 16.76 -3.30 -24.51
C ALA A 293 15.87 -2.28 -25.23
N VAL A 294 15.45 -1.23 -24.52
CA VAL A 294 14.81 -0.07 -25.14
C VAL A 294 15.87 0.76 -25.87
N GLU A 295 15.67 1.00 -27.17
CA GLU A 295 16.60 1.76 -28.01
C GLU A 295 16.78 3.20 -27.45
N GLY A 296 17.95 3.49 -26.86
CA GLY A 296 18.31 4.83 -26.36
C GLY A 296 18.53 4.96 -24.85
N GLU A 297 18.23 3.95 -24.03
CA GLU A 297 18.56 3.98 -22.60
C GLU A 297 20.06 3.72 -22.36
N THR A 298 20.71 4.59 -21.58
CA THR A 298 22.12 4.40 -21.17
C THR A 298 22.19 3.68 -19.83
N GLY A 299 22.30 2.34 -19.84
CA GLY A 299 22.31 1.52 -18.62
C GLY A 299 23.57 1.66 -17.74
N SER A 300 24.70 2.07 -18.31
CA SER A 300 25.94 2.39 -17.58
C SER A 300 26.73 3.44 -18.35
N SER A 301 27.29 4.42 -17.64
CA SER A 301 28.13 5.48 -18.21
C SER A 301 29.46 4.97 -18.80
N THR A 302 29.83 3.72 -18.53
CA THR A 302 31.11 3.12 -18.98
C THR A 302 30.98 1.74 -19.63
N MET A 303 29.86 1.01 -19.43
CA MET A 303 29.66 -0.35 -19.94
C MET A 303 28.37 -0.46 -20.78
N PRO A 304 28.44 -0.33 -22.13
CA PRO A 304 27.26 -0.23 -23.00
C PRO A 304 26.32 -1.44 -23.01
N HIS A 305 26.75 -2.59 -22.50
CA HIS A 305 25.98 -3.83 -22.46
C HIS A 305 25.38 -4.12 -21.07
N LYS A 306 25.67 -3.29 -20.05
CA LYS A 306 25.23 -3.54 -18.68
C LYS A 306 23.83 -3.00 -18.48
N VAL A 307 22.90 -3.92 -18.24
CA VAL A 307 21.54 -3.61 -17.84
C VAL A 307 21.39 -3.92 -16.34
N ASN A 308 20.89 -2.96 -15.57
CA ASN A 308 20.82 -3.03 -14.10
C ASN A 308 19.35 -3.04 -13.65
N PRO A 309 18.98 -3.78 -12.59
CA PRO A 309 17.61 -3.80 -12.06
C PRO A 309 17.27 -2.54 -11.23
N ILE A 310 17.57 -1.34 -11.76
CA ILE A 310 17.47 -0.08 -11.00
C ILE A 310 16.06 0.28 -10.56
N ASP A 311 15.04 -0.22 -11.27
CA ASP A 311 13.65 0.02 -10.92
C ASP A 311 13.28 -0.78 -9.66
N PHE A 312 13.70 -2.05 -9.55
CA PHE A 312 13.55 -2.85 -8.32
C PHE A 312 14.38 -2.29 -7.15
N GLU A 313 15.62 -1.86 -7.38
CA GLU A 313 16.45 -1.21 -6.35
C GLU A 313 15.81 0.11 -5.84
N ASN A 314 15.12 0.84 -6.72
CA ASN A 314 14.40 2.06 -6.34
C ASN A 314 13.11 1.76 -5.57
N SER A 315 12.39 0.70 -5.99
CA SER A 315 11.24 0.16 -5.29
C SER A 315 11.62 -0.23 -3.86
N GLU A 316 12.65 -1.07 -3.72
CA GLU A 316 13.15 -1.55 -2.43
C GLU A 316 13.44 -0.41 -1.46
N GLY A 317 14.18 0.60 -1.92
CA GLY A 317 14.54 1.76 -1.11
C GLY A 317 13.33 2.58 -0.65
N ASN A 318 12.36 2.82 -1.54
CA ASN A 318 11.17 3.60 -1.20
C ASN A 318 10.20 2.82 -0.29
N LEU A 319 9.99 1.53 -0.56
CA LEU A 319 9.14 0.68 0.28
C LEU A 319 9.72 0.51 1.69
N SER A 320 11.05 0.39 1.80
CA SER A 320 11.73 0.38 3.10
C SER A 320 11.54 1.69 3.86
N LYS A 321 11.63 2.84 3.17
CA LYS A 321 11.37 4.16 3.77
C LYS A 321 9.91 4.32 4.18
N ALA A 322 8.97 3.92 3.32
CA ALA A 322 7.54 3.92 3.63
C ALA A 322 7.26 3.08 4.89
N ASN A 323 7.80 1.87 4.98
CA ASN A 323 7.62 1.01 6.15
C ASN A 323 8.16 1.64 7.43
N SER A 324 9.32 2.31 7.37
CA SER A 324 9.85 3.06 8.51
C SER A 324 8.89 4.15 8.98
N ASP A 325 8.28 4.88 8.06
CA ASP A 325 7.34 5.96 8.39
C ASP A 325 6.01 5.40 8.89
N LEU A 326 5.47 4.38 8.25
CA LEU A 326 4.21 3.73 8.63
C LEU A 326 4.28 3.14 10.06
N VAL A 327 5.39 2.49 10.40
CA VAL A 327 5.64 2.00 11.78
C VAL A 327 5.66 3.17 12.75
N PHE A 328 6.46 4.21 12.47
CA PHE A 328 6.56 5.37 13.35
C PHE A 328 5.20 6.06 13.52
N LEU A 329 4.45 6.25 12.43
CA LEU A 329 3.13 6.86 12.45
C LEU A 329 2.17 6.05 13.32
N GLY A 330 2.04 4.74 13.09
CA GLY A 330 1.14 3.87 13.85
C GLY A 330 1.45 3.83 15.34
N ASP A 331 2.74 3.72 15.70
CA ASP A 331 3.17 3.72 17.10
C ASP A 331 2.91 5.08 17.78
N TYR A 332 3.07 6.18 17.05
CA TYR A 332 3.02 7.53 17.62
C TYR A 332 1.59 8.05 17.79
N VAL A 333 0.73 7.90 16.78
CA VAL A 333 -0.60 8.54 16.77
C VAL A 333 -1.60 7.90 17.74
N THR A 334 -1.31 6.68 18.22
CA THR A 334 -2.13 5.92 19.18
C THR A 334 -1.84 6.27 20.64
N ASN A 335 -0.89 7.17 20.90
CA ASN A 335 -0.50 7.56 22.26
C ASN A 335 -0.62 9.07 22.46
N SER A 336 -1.45 9.48 23.42
CA SER A 336 -1.63 10.89 23.81
C SER A 336 -1.76 11.04 25.31
N ARG A 337 -1.17 12.10 25.88
CA ARG A 337 -1.21 12.34 27.33
C ARG A 337 -2.60 12.81 27.77
N LEU A 338 -3.20 12.10 28.72
CA LEU A 338 -4.53 12.42 29.28
C LEU A 338 -5.61 12.49 28.17
N GLN A 339 -6.45 13.53 28.16
CA GLN A 339 -7.50 13.71 27.14
C GLN A 339 -6.97 14.22 25.79
N ARG A 340 -5.72 14.69 25.76
CA ARG A 340 -4.85 14.82 24.58
C ARG A 340 -3.63 15.68 24.90
N ASP A 341 -2.60 15.54 24.08
CA ASP A 341 -1.66 16.59 23.75
C ASP A 341 -1.64 16.81 22.22
N LEU A 342 -0.94 17.85 21.74
CA LEU A 342 -1.00 18.29 20.34
C LEU A 342 0.17 17.76 19.48
N SER A 343 1.01 16.87 20.01
CA SER A 343 2.19 16.41 19.26
C SER A 343 1.82 15.54 18.04
N ASP A 344 0.65 14.94 18.04
CA ASP A 344 0.09 14.16 16.93
C ASP A 344 -0.22 15.03 15.70
N SER A 345 -0.62 16.29 15.88
CA SER A 345 -1.04 17.18 14.80
C SER A 345 0.03 17.36 13.73
N THR A 346 1.29 17.60 14.13
CA THR A 346 2.40 17.74 13.16
C THR A 346 2.80 16.39 12.55
N VAL A 347 2.70 15.30 13.33
CA VAL A 347 3.05 13.95 12.88
C VAL A 347 2.08 13.48 11.79
N LYS A 348 0.78 13.66 12.01
CA LYS A 348 -0.30 13.33 11.08
C LYS A 348 -0.17 13.98 9.70
N ARG A 349 0.49 15.15 9.60
CA ARG A 349 0.78 15.82 8.32
C ARG A 349 1.81 15.07 7.46
N ASN A 350 2.43 14.01 7.98
CA ASN A 350 3.40 13.19 7.25
C ASN A 350 2.80 11.88 6.70
N ILE A 351 1.49 11.62 6.89
CA ILE A 351 0.84 10.42 6.31
C ILE A 351 0.97 10.41 4.79
N GLY A 352 0.72 11.56 4.16
CA GLY A 352 0.89 11.73 2.72
C GLY A 352 2.31 11.42 2.22
N ALA A 353 3.34 11.72 3.01
CA ALA A 353 4.73 11.40 2.67
C ALA A 353 5.01 9.89 2.72
N ALA A 354 4.42 9.17 3.69
CA ALA A 354 4.51 7.71 3.76
C ALA A 354 3.80 7.05 2.57
N PHE A 355 2.62 7.56 2.20
CA PHE A 355 1.86 7.09 1.03
C PHE A 355 2.60 7.40 -0.28
N ALA A 356 3.26 8.56 -0.37
CA ALA A 356 4.08 8.91 -1.53
C ALA A 356 5.25 7.95 -1.74
N HIS A 357 5.93 7.53 -0.66
CA HIS A 357 6.96 6.49 -0.76
C HIS A 357 6.37 5.13 -1.16
N CYS A 358 5.17 4.76 -0.68
CA CYS A 358 4.48 3.56 -1.16
C CYS A 358 4.24 3.65 -2.67
N LEU A 359 3.64 4.75 -3.12
CA LEU A 359 3.28 4.97 -4.53
C LEU A 359 4.50 4.93 -5.46
N ILE A 360 5.59 5.62 -5.08
CA ILE A 360 6.85 5.57 -5.84
C ILE A 360 7.36 4.12 -5.91
N GLY A 361 7.32 3.39 -4.78
CA GLY A 361 7.72 1.99 -4.73
C GLY A 361 6.92 1.12 -5.71
N TYR A 362 5.59 1.24 -5.67
CA TYR A 362 4.69 0.49 -6.53
C TYR A 362 4.93 0.78 -8.01
N SER A 363 4.96 2.06 -8.39
CA SER A 363 5.26 2.45 -9.77
C SER A 363 6.62 1.96 -10.23
N LYS A 364 7.61 1.88 -9.33
CA LYS A 364 8.94 1.36 -9.66
C LYS A 364 8.99 -0.15 -9.81
N CYS A 365 8.27 -0.88 -8.96
CA CYS A 365 8.09 -2.32 -9.11
C CYS A 365 7.42 -2.65 -10.47
N GLN A 366 6.33 -1.96 -10.82
CA GLN A 366 5.65 -2.12 -12.12
C GLN A 366 6.59 -1.87 -13.31
N ASN A 367 7.34 -0.76 -13.29
CA ASN A 367 8.31 -0.45 -14.34
C ASN A 367 9.39 -1.53 -14.47
N GLY A 368 9.80 -2.14 -13.36
CA GLY A 368 10.73 -3.26 -13.36
C GLY A 368 10.10 -4.51 -13.99
N LEU A 369 8.90 -4.89 -13.55
CA LEU A 369 8.18 -6.05 -14.06
C LEU A 369 7.92 -5.97 -15.56
N ALA A 370 7.57 -4.79 -16.07
CA ALA A 370 7.32 -4.57 -17.50
C ALA A 370 8.57 -4.73 -18.38
N LYS A 371 9.78 -4.75 -17.80
CA LYS A 371 11.05 -4.83 -18.55
C LYS A 371 11.70 -6.21 -18.50
N VAL A 372 11.38 -7.02 -17.50
CA VAL A 372 12.06 -8.30 -17.28
C VAL A 372 11.43 -9.42 -18.08
N VAL A 373 12.27 -10.28 -18.65
CA VAL A 373 11.85 -11.47 -19.40
C VAL A 373 12.69 -12.67 -18.93
N PRO A 374 12.06 -13.83 -18.63
CA PRO A 374 12.80 -15.06 -18.31
C PRO A 374 13.75 -15.48 -19.43
N ASN A 375 14.94 -15.92 -19.03
CA ASN A 375 15.92 -16.55 -19.91
C ASN A 375 15.85 -18.06 -19.74
N GLU A 376 14.91 -18.68 -20.44
CA GLU A 376 14.62 -20.11 -20.37
C GLU A 376 15.87 -20.98 -20.63
N GLN A 377 16.74 -20.56 -21.56
CA GLN A 377 17.95 -21.30 -21.87
C GLN A 377 18.91 -21.33 -20.68
N VAL A 378 19.10 -20.21 -19.98
CA VAL A 378 19.98 -20.17 -18.79
C VAL A 378 19.41 -21.02 -17.67
N MET A 379 18.09 -20.98 -17.44
CA MET A 379 17.44 -21.84 -16.44
C MET A 379 17.58 -23.33 -16.78
N ALA A 380 17.38 -23.69 -18.05
CA ALA A 380 17.54 -25.06 -18.53
C ALA A 380 19.00 -25.55 -18.41
N ASP A 381 19.97 -24.70 -18.76
CA ASP A 381 21.40 -25.02 -18.65
C ASP A 381 21.81 -25.26 -17.18
N ASP A 382 21.32 -24.43 -16.24
CA ASP A 382 21.58 -24.58 -14.81
C ASP A 382 20.99 -25.88 -14.23
N LEU A 383 19.79 -26.26 -14.67
CA LEU A 383 19.18 -27.54 -14.30
C LEU A 383 19.98 -28.72 -14.85
N ALA A 384 20.38 -28.67 -16.12
CA ALA A 384 21.18 -29.71 -16.75
C ALA A 384 22.57 -29.87 -16.10
N ALA A 385 23.15 -28.77 -15.61
CA ALA A 385 24.42 -28.75 -14.91
C ALA A 385 24.34 -29.24 -13.44
N THR A 386 23.13 -29.51 -12.92
CA THR A 386 22.92 -29.90 -11.51
C THR A 386 22.14 -31.22 -11.37
N PRO A 387 22.61 -32.34 -11.94
CA PRO A 387 21.87 -33.60 -11.97
C PRO A 387 21.61 -34.20 -10.58
N GLU A 388 22.39 -33.87 -9.56
CA GLU A 388 22.23 -34.40 -8.20
C GLU A 388 20.87 -34.10 -7.55
N ILE A 389 20.11 -33.11 -8.06
CA ILE A 389 18.81 -32.72 -7.51
C ILE A 389 17.73 -33.80 -7.68
N ILE A 390 17.86 -34.72 -8.65
CA ILE A 390 16.93 -35.86 -8.78
C ILE A 390 17.13 -36.90 -7.67
N GLY A 391 18.21 -36.80 -6.88
CA GLY A 391 18.53 -37.75 -5.82
C GLY A 391 17.40 -37.89 -4.78
N GLU A 392 16.64 -36.82 -4.52
CA GLU A 392 15.44 -36.88 -3.68
C GLU A 392 14.33 -37.75 -4.31
N ALA A 393 14.03 -37.56 -5.61
CA ALA A 393 13.05 -38.35 -6.33
C ALA A 393 13.44 -39.84 -6.31
N VAL A 394 14.70 -40.13 -6.64
CA VAL A 394 15.27 -41.48 -6.64
C VAL A 394 15.14 -42.13 -5.28
N GLN A 395 15.56 -41.46 -4.18
CA GLN A 395 15.43 -42.08 -2.86
C GLN A 395 13.97 -42.37 -2.52
N THR A 396 13.05 -41.49 -2.96
CA THR A 396 11.63 -41.57 -2.61
C THR A 396 10.96 -42.74 -3.32
N ILE A 397 11.26 -42.93 -4.61
CA ILE A 397 10.84 -44.11 -5.38
C ILE A 397 11.40 -45.39 -4.76
N LEU A 398 12.69 -45.43 -4.41
CA LEU A 398 13.28 -46.62 -3.79
C LEU A 398 12.68 -46.94 -2.42
N ARG A 399 12.35 -45.92 -1.62
CA ARG A 399 11.61 -46.12 -0.36
C ARG A 399 10.23 -46.72 -0.60
N ARG A 400 9.51 -46.30 -1.66
CA ARG A 400 8.23 -46.89 -2.08
C ARG A 400 8.37 -48.38 -2.40
N GLU A 401 9.47 -48.77 -3.03
CA GLU A 401 9.79 -50.17 -3.34
C GLU A 401 10.36 -50.99 -2.15
N GLY A 402 10.50 -50.37 -0.97
CA GLY A 402 10.93 -51.05 0.25
C GLY A 402 12.44 -51.06 0.53
N TYR A 403 13.23 -50.25 -0.19
CA TYR A 403 14.65 -50.06 0.12
C TYR A 403 14.84 -49.23 1.39
N ALA A 404 15.20 -49.91 2.49
CA ALA A 404 15.40 -49.27 3.79
C ALA A 404 16.62 -48.32 3.85
N ASP A 405 17.62 -48.54 2.97
CA ASP A 405 18.88 -47.80 2.88
C ASP A 405 18.96 -46.86 1.67
N ALA A 406 17.83 -46.57 0.99
CA ALA A 406 17.75 -45.75 -0.22
C ALA A 406 18.52 -44.41 -0.14
N TYR A 407 18.41 -43.70 0.99
CA TYR A 407 19.14 -42.44 1.21
C TYR A 407 20.65 -42.64 1.19
N GLU A 408 21.17 -43.67 1.86
CA GLU A 408 22.61 -43.93 1.91
C GLU A 408 23.14 -44.45 0.57
N GLN A 409 22.32 -45.14 -0.22
CA GLN A 409 22.66 -45.53 -1.60
C GLN A 409 22.81 -44.30 -2.51
N VAL A 410 21.81 -43.40 -2.53
CA VAL A 410 21.87 -42.15 -3.31
C VAL A 410 23.05 -41.29 -2.86
N LYS A 411 23.22 -41.11 -1.55
CA LYS A 411 24.33 -40.34 -0.97
C LYS A 411 25.70 -40.92 -1.30
N LYS A 412 25.83 -42.25 -1.39
CA LYS A 412 27.08 -42.89 -1.83
C LYS A 412 27.35 -42.62 -3.31
N ALA A 413 26.32 -42.54 -4.14
CA ALA A 413 26.43 -42.21 -5.55
C ALA A 413 26.74 -40.72 -5.79
N THR A 414 26.23 -39.82 -4.94
CA THR A 414 26.29 -38.36 -5.19
C THR A 414 27.30 -37.57 -4.37
N ARG A 415 27.77 -38.06 -3.22
CA ARG A 415 28.53 -37.22 -2.27
C ARG A 415 30.01 -37.07 -2.65
N GLY A 416 30.46 -35.81 -2.78
CA GLY A 416 31.87 -35.44 -2.83
C GLY A 416 32.55 -35.61 -4.19
N ARG A 417 31.76 -35.77 -5.25
CA ARG A 417 32.20 -35.82 -6.65
C ARG A 417 31.18 -35.08 -7.52
N GLU A 418 31.62 -34.63 -8.69
CA GLU A 418 30.73 -34.16 -9.75
C GLU A 418 29.89 -35.35 -10.22
N VAL A 419 28.57 -35.18 -10.22
CA VAL A 419 27.59 -36.24 -10.56
C VAL A 419 27.10 -35.98 -11.97
N THR A 420 26.89 -37.03 -12.74
CA THR A 420 26.26 -36.98 -14.06
C THR A 420 24.94 -37.75 -14.05
N ILE A 421 24.09 -37.54 -15.05
CA ILE A 421 22.88 -38.38 -15.21
C ILE A 421 23.27 -39.84 -15.49
N GLU A 422 24.37 -40.05 -16.20
CA GLU A 422 24.92 -41.38 -16.45
C GLU A 422 25.30 -42.11 -15.15
N ASP A 423 25.82 -41.42 -14.14
CA ASP A 423 26.09 -42.01 -12.82
C ASP A 423 24.80 -42.55 -12.15
N PHE A 424 23.66 -41.87 -12.36
CA PHE A 424 22.37 -42.34 -11.87
C PHE A 424 21.87 -43.55 -12.67
N HIS A 425 22.00 -43.54 -14.00
CA HIS A 425 21.63 -44.68 -14.84
C HIS A 425 22.44 -45.95 -14.52
N ASP A 426 23.74 -45.80 -14.30
CA ASP A 426 24.60 -46.90 -13.86
C ASP A 426 24.16 -47.45 -12.51
N MET A 427 23.80 -46.57 -11.56
CA MET A 427 23.23 -47.00 -10.29
C MET A 427 21.89 -47.72 -10.47
N PHE A 428 21.02 -47.23 -11.35
CA PHE A 428 19.72 -47.86 -11.60
C PHE A 428 19.88 -49.27 -12.13
N ALA A 429 20.81 -49.50 -13.07
CA ALA A 429 21.08 -50.81 -13.67
C ALA A 429 21.31 -51.94 -12.64
N ASP A 430 21.91 -51.61 -11.49
CA ASP A 430 22.24 -52.57 -10.42
C ASP A 430 21.09 -52.79 -9.40
N LEU A 431 19.99 -52.04 -9.49
CA LEU A 431 18.86 -52.17 -8.56
C LEU A 431 17.97 -53.38 -8.88
N ASP A 432 17.58 -54.12 -7.84
CA ASP A 432 16.58 -55.22 -7.89
C ASP A 432 15.14 -54.67 -7.82
N VAL A 433 14.77 -53.87 -8.82
CA VAL A 433 13.42 -53.29 -9.00
C VAL A 433 12.76 -53.84 -10.27
N SER A 434 11.43 -53.78 -10.34
CA SER A 434 10.69 -54.16 -11.55
C SER A 434 11.08 -53.28 -12.75
N ASP A 435 10.89 -53.81 -13.97
CA ASP A 435 11.20 -53.07 -15.21
C ASP A 435 10.41 -51.76 -15.31
N ASP A 436 9.16 -51.73 -14.84
CA ASP A 436 8.31 -50.53 -14.82
C ASP A 436 8.90 -49.45 -13.91
N VAL A 437 9.41 -49.83 -12.73
CA VAL A 437 10.03 -48.89 -11.79
C VAL A 437 11.39 -48.42 -12.28
N ARG A 438 12.15 -49.30 -12.94
CA ARG A 438 13.41 -48.92 -13.58
C ARG A 438 13.18 -47.87 -14.66
N ALA A 439 12.15 -48.04 -15.49
CA ALA A 439 11.78 -47.06 -16.50
C ALA A 439 11.33 -45.72 -15.89
N GLU A 440 10.62 -45.74 -14.74
CA GLU A 440 10.28 -44.51 -14.00
C GLU A 440 11.53 -43.77 -13.51
N LEU A 441 12.51 -44.48 -12.97
CA LEU A 441 13.78 -43.91 -12.51
C LEU A 441 14.61 -43.34 -13.67
N GLU A 442 14.71 -44.07 -14.78
CA GLU A 442 15.45 -43.64 -15.99
C GLU A 442 14.78 -42.47 -16.72
N ALA A 443 13.49 -42.23 -16.49
CA ALA A 443 12.76 -41.09 -17.04
C ALA A 443 12.99 -39.79 -16.25
N LEU A 444 13.59 -39.84 -15.06
CA LEU A 444 13.83 -38.65 -14.23
C LEU A 444 14.88 -37.74 -14.88
N THR A 445 14.50 -36.48 -15.10
CA THR A 445 15.42 -35.41 -15.48
C THR A 445 15.27 -34.24 -14.49
N PRO A 446 16.31 -33.42 -14.28
CA PRO A 446 16.17 -32.19 -13.52
C PRO A 446 15.09 -31.25 -14.08
N THR A 447 14.93 -31.22 -15.41
CA THR A 447 13.96 -30.36 -16.10
C THR A 447 12.51 -30.79 -15.87
N ASP A 448 12.25 -32.10 -15.86
CA ASP A 448 10.88 -32.65 -15.71
C ASP A 448 10.50 -32.90 -14.23
N TYR A 449 11.45 -32.78 -13.29
CA TYR A 449 11.21 -32.97 -11.86
C TYR A 449 10.68 -31.70 -11.17
N THR A 450 9.65 -31.07 -11.75
CA THR A 450 8.99 -29.86 -11.22
C THR A 450 7.69 -30.15 -10.46
N GLY A 451 7.29 -31.44 -10.38
CA GLY A 451 6.10 -31.86 -9.64
C GLY A 451 4.81 -31.30 -10.26
N ILE A 452 4.04 -30.54 -9.48
CA ILE A 452 2.79 -29.88 -9.93
C ILE A 452 2.94 -28.36 -10.05
N ALA A 453 4.17 -27.86 -10.19
CA ALA A 453 4.44 -26.42 -10.21
C ALA A 453 3.70 -25.69 -11.34
N GLU A 454 3.68 -26.25 -12.55
CA GLU A 454 2.89 -25.72 -13.68
C GLU A 454 1.41 -25.63 -13.33
N GLN A 455 0.81 -26.72 -12.82
CA GLN A 455 -0.58 -26.70 -12.37
C GLN A 455 -0.84 -25.65 -11.28
N GLN A 456 0.08 -25.50 -10.32
CA GLN A 456 -0.05 -24.49 -9.27
C GLN A 456 -0.01 -23.06 -9.81
N ALA A 457 0.74 -22.81 -10.88
CA ALA A 457 0.76 -21.53 -11.55
C ALA A 457 -0.55 -21.29 -12.32
N ASP A 458 -1.02 -22.27 -13.10
CA ASP A 458 -2.27 -22.18 -13.87
C ASP A 458 -3.51 -22.00 -12.99
N ASP A 459 -3.57 -22.66 -11.82
CA ASP A 459 -4.70 -22.60 -10.89
C ASP A 459 -4.70 -21.32 -10.01
N SER A 460 -3.70 -20.43 -10.15
CA SER A 460 -3.44 -19.30 -9.23
C SER A 460 -4.25 -18.03 -9.45
#